data_AF-A0A9P8DG36-F1
#
_entry.id   AF-A0A9P8DG36-F1
#
_cell.length_a   1.000
_cell.length_b   1.000
_cell.length_c   1.000
_cell.angle_alpha   90.00
_cell.angle_beta   90.00
_cell.angle_gamma   90.00
#
_symmetry.space_group_name_H-M   'P 1'
#
loop_
_entity.id
_entity.type
_entity.pdbx_description
1 polymer ?
#
loop_
_entity_poly.entity_id
_entity_poly.type
_entity_poly.pdbx_seq_one_letter_code
_entity_poly.pdbx_strand_id
1 'polypeptide(L)'
;MPCGIAIIRYEQCLHMLLFKVGCTQGCTELCPPSRQKVLVVTSYLWLCEDCHKRELNTELAQRDLKWTKLQREVPQDYPLEQRNMLSIVLQSRECLDNAFRASARAMKLEEIQWVAEWTYEYGLMLYDITVARRWVQSRALRRIDQLRSLRLWDLVVIKDGLRCSKELFEAQPEETYWTISEQFAEQHYDRACEVRLPQSSRPQPPLFVEIENTHTPETKESTESPDMMDWIQDGEDDDDKDSVTEKSPPSQPLPDEELHGTAATHDYPRLAEPVVAP
;
A
#
# COMPACT_ATOMS: atom_id res chain seq x y z
N MET A 1 4.59 -22.14 -21.94
CA MET A 1 5.86 -21.50 -21.54
C MET A 1 5.72 -21.02 -20.09
N PRO A 2 6.75 -20.50 -19.39
CA PRO A 2 6.66 -20.23 -17.96
C PRO A 2 5.79 -19.00 -17.60
N CYS A 3 5.44 -18.91 -16.32
CA CYS A 3 5.03 -17.66 -15.66
C CYS A 3 6.26 -16.81 -15.35
N GLY A 4 6.18 -15.50 -15.59
CA GLY A 4 7.16 -14.53 -15.08
C GLY A 4 6.84 -14.17 -13.64
N ILE A 5 7.86 -14.13 -12.77
CA ILE A 5 7.72 -13.70 -11.38
C ILE A 5 8.78 -12.65 -11.01
N ALA A 6 8.38 -11.73 -10.13
CA ALA A 6 9.21 -10.73 -9.48
C ALA A 6 9.22 -11.01 -7.98
N ILE A 7 10.33 -10.75 -7.29
CA ILE A 7 10.46 -11.02 -5.85
C ILE A 7 11.09 -9.80 -5.18
N ILE A 8 10.51 -9.32 -4.08
CA ILE A 8 11.15 -8.40 -3.14
C ILE A 8 11.48 -9.16 -1.85
N ARG A 9 12.72 -9.02 -1.39
CA ARG A 9 13.20 -9.47 -0.08
C ARG A 9 13.24 -8.29 0.89
N TYR A 10 12.91 -8.54 2.15
CA TYR A 10 12.94 -7.56 3.24
C TYR A 10 14.01 -7.99 4.25
N GLU A 11 15.20 -7.39 4.23
CA GLU A 11 16.37 -7.99 4.90
C GLU A 11 16.26 -7.98 6.44
N GLN A 12 15.63 -6.97 7.05
CA GLN A 12 15.43 -6.92 8.51
C GLN A 12 14.49 -7.99 9.08
N CYS A 13 13.59 -8.58 8.27
CA CYS A 13 12.70 -9.66 8.70
C CYS A 13 12.84 -10.97 7.89
N LEU A 14 13.74 -11.00 6.90
CA LEU A 14 13.97 -12.10 5.96
C LEU A 14 12.72 -12.58 5.19
N HIS A 15 11.61 -11.81 5.25
CA HIS A 15 10.39 -12.10 4.50
C HIS A 15 10.61 -11.86 3.01
N MET A 16 9.80 -12.55 2.19
CA MET A 16 9.80 -12.39 0.74
C MET A 16 8.37 -12.24 0.24
N LEU A 17 8.12 -11.23 -0.59
CA LEU A 17 6.87 -11.06 -1.33
C LEU A 17 7.13 -11.37 -2.80
N LEU A 18 6.32 -12.27 -3.37
CA LEU A 18 6.48 -12.79 -4.73
C LEU A 18 5.28 -12.34 -5.57
N PHE A 19 5.54 -11.50 -6.57
CA PHE A 19 4.53 -11.05 -7.52
C PHE A 19 4.51 -11.96 -8.74
N LYS A 20 3.31 -12.37 -9.13
CA LYS A 20 3.06 -12.95 -10.43
C LYS A 20 2.97 -11.82 -11.46
N VAL A 21 3.95 -11.75 -12.34
CA VAL A 21 4.07 -10.67 -13.34
C VAL A 21 3.25 -10.95 -14.59
N GLY A 22 3.25 -12.20 -15.06
CA GLY A 22 2.54 -12.58 -16.29
C GLY A 22 2.62 -14.07 -16.57
N CYS A 23 1.71 -14.58 -17.40
CA CYS A 23 1.71 -15.98 -17.80
C CYS A 23 1.45 -16.14 -19.30
N THR A 24 2.35 -16.87 -19.98
CA THR A 24 2.21 -17.23 -21.40
C THR A 24 1.14 -18.29 -21.69
N GLN A 25 0.53 -18.86 -20.64
CA GLN A 25 -0.54 -19.87 -20.72
C GLN A 25 -1.86 -19.40 -20.08
N GLY A 26 -2.00 -18.11 -19.72
CA GLY A 26 -3.24 -17.54 -19.21
C GLY A 26 -3.73 -18.07 -17.85
N CYS A 27 -2.91 -18.82 -17.10
CA CYS A 27 -3.28 -19.34 -15.78
C CYS A 27 -3.73 -18.22 -14.83
N THR A 28 -4.70 -18.47 -13.95
CA THR A 28 -5.14 -17.52 -12.91
C THR A 28 -4.14 -17.43 -11.76
N GLU A 29 -3.64 -18.57 -11.30
CA GLU A 29 -2.63 -18.70 -10.23
C GLU A 29 -1.20 -18.76 -10.78
N LEU A 30 -0.21 -19.00 -9.91
CA LEU A 30 1.17 -19.25 -10.28
C LEU A 30 1.32 -20.62 -10.97
N CYS A 31 2.11 -20.65 -12.04
CA CYS A 31 2.59 -21.89 -12.65
C CYS A 31 3.37 -22.73 -11.61
N PRO A 32 3.43 -24.08 -11.73
CA PRO A 32 4.31 -24.88 -10.87
C PRO A 32 5.78 -24.41 -10.99
N PRO A 33 6.62 -24.53 -9.94
CA PRO A 33 7.97 -23.92 -9.90
C PRO A 33 8.88 -24.27 -11.10
N SER A 34 8.80 -25.48 -11.63
CA SER A 34 9.51 -25.91 -12.86
C SER A 34 9.10 -25.16 -14.14
N ARG A 35 8.01 -24.38 -14.06
CA ARG A 35 7.49 -23.47 -15.09
C ARG A 35 7.37 -22.03 -14.58
N GLN A 36 8.21 -21.62 -13.63
CA GLN A 36 8.39 -20.21 -13.23
C GLN A 36 9.72 -19.67 -13.75
N LYS A 37 9.76 -18.40 -14.16
CA LYS A 37 10.98 -17.67 -14.54
C LYS A 37 11.08 -16.42 -13.65
N VAL A 38 12.04 -16.43 -12.73
CA VAL A 38 12.39 -15.25 -11.92
C VAL A 38 13.01 -14.19 -12.84
N LEU A 39 12.32 -13.07 -13.02
CA LEU A 39 12.71 -11.96 -13.88
C LEU A 39 13.53 -10.93 -13.11
N VAL A 40 13.01 -10.44 -11.99
CA VAL A 40 13.69 -9.51 -11.08
C VAL A 40 13.69 -10.07 -9.66
N VAL A 41 14.78 -9.83 -8.93
CA VAL A 41 14.82 -9.94 -7.47
C VAL A 41 15.38 -8.64 -6.92
N THR A 42 14.63 -7.99 -6.04
CA THR A 42 15.07 -6.85 -5.25
C THR A 42 15.33 -7.27 -3.79
N SER A 43 16.18 -6.49 -3.13
CA SER A 43 16.44 -6.49 -1.70
C SER A 43 16.12 -5.10 -1.18
N TYR A 44 15.30 -5.03 -0.13
CA TYR A 44 14.95 -3.81 0.55
C TYR A 44 15.46 -3.89 1.99
N LEU A 45 16.17 -2.86 2.44
CA LEU A 45 16.90 -2.89 3.71
C LEU A 45 15.98 -3.01 4.94
N TRP A 46 14.74 -2.52 4.84
CA TRP A 46 13.81 -2.41 5.96
C TRP A 46 12.79 -3.57 6.07
N LEU A 47 11.98 -3.53 7.11
CA LEU A 47 10.88 -4.47 7.36
C LEU A 47 9.82 -4.48 6.25
N CYS A 48 9.15 -5.64 6.09
CA CYS A 48 7.92 -5.72 5.30
C CYS A 48 6.72 -5.10 6.05
N GLU A 49 5.65 -4.81 5.31
CA GLU A 49 4.46 -4.12 5.83
C GLU A 49 3.88 -4.81 7.08
N ASP A 50 3.74 -6.14 7.07
CA ASP A 50 3.23 -6.92 8.21
C ASP A 50 4.18 -7.00 9.41
N CYS A 51 5.49 -6.79 9.21
CA CYS A 51 6.43 -6.68 10.31
C CYS A 51 6.37 -5.28 10.92
N HIS A 52 6.38 -4.24 10.08
CA HIS A 52 6.23 -2.85 10.53
C HIS A 52 4.91 -2.64 11.29
N LYS A 53 3.78 -3.20 10.82
CA LYS A 53 2.50 -3.20 11.54
C LYS A 53 2.57 -3.91 12.90
N ARG A 54 3.27 -5.04 13.01
CA ARG A 54 3.39 -5.79 14.28
C ARG A 54 4.29 -5.10 15.30
N GLU A 55 5.40 -4.52 14.85
CA GLU A 55 6.27 -3.67 15.67
C GLU A 55 5.48 -2.44 16.15
N LEU A 56 4.80 -1.74 15.25
CA LEU A 56 3.93 -0.61 15.56
C LEU A 56 2.85 -0.94 16.61
N ASN A 57 2.13 -2.05 16.44
CA ASN A 57 1.10 -2.45 17.41
C ASN A 57 1.70 -2.73 18.81
N THR A 58 2.96 -3.18 18.84
CA THR A 58 3.72 -3.37 20.08
C THR A 58 4.15 -2.03 20.69
N GLU A 59 4.62 -1.08 19.89
CA GLU A 59 4.91 0.29 20.36
C GLU A 59 3.66 0.97 20.92
N LEU A 60 2.51 0.87 20.23
CA LEU A 60 1.25 1.49 20.66
C LEU A 60 0.85 0.97 22.04
N ALA A 61 0.78 -0.35 22.23
CA ALA A 61 0.45 -0.93 23.54
C ALA A 61 1.40 -0.47 24.68
N GLN A 62 2.69 -0.29 24.40
CA GLN A 62 3.66 0.26 25.36
C GLN A 62 3.43 1.76 25.63
N ARG A 63 3.02 2.53 24.62
CA ARG A 63 2.71 3.97 24.74
C ARG A 63 1.42 4.21 25.50
N ASP A 64 0.37 3.43 25.22
CA ASP A 64 -0.92 3.54 25.89
C ASP A 64 -0.76 3.24 27.40
N LEU A 65 0.04 2.21 27.74
CA LEU A 65 0.45 1.92 29.11
C LEU A 65 1.24 3.08 29.75
N LYS A 66 2.14 3.72 29.00
CA LYS A 66 2.93 4.87 29.47
C LYS A 66 2.05 6.10 29.75
N TRP A 67 1.12 6.45 28.86
CA TRP A 67 0.21 7.58 29.09
C TRP A 67 -0.78 7.30 30.22
N THR A 68 -1.37 6.09 30.24
CA THR A 68 -2.21 5.60 31.35
C THR A 68 -1.46 5.58 32.67
N LYS A 69 -0.13 5.36 32.67
CA LYS A 69 0.72 5.49 33.86
C LYS A 69 0.88 6.97 34.27
N LEU A 70 1.27 7.85 33.35
CA LEU A 70 1.45 9.28 33.63
C LEU A 70 0.17 9.96 34.16
N GLN A 71 -1.00 9.60 33.64
CA GLN A 71 -2.29 10.10 34.13
C GLN A 71 -2.59 9.62 35.58
N ARG A 72 -2.20 8.39 35.94
CA ARG A 72 -2.33 7.87 37.32
C ARG A 72 -1.28 8.43 38.29
N GLU A 73 -0.15 8.92 37.78
CA GLU A 73 0.91 9.56 38.56
C GLU A 73 0.66 11.06 38.81
N VAL A 74 -0.49 11.62 38.38
CA VAL A 74 -0.93 12.96 38.77
C VAL A 74 -1.17 13.01 40.29
N PRO A 75 -0.48 13.89 41.05
CA PRO A 75 -0.60 13.94 42.52
C PRO A 75 -2.02 14.26 42.98
N GLN A 76 -2.55 13.45 43.90
CA GLN A 76 -3.95 13.53 44.35
C GLN A 76 -4.19 14.55 45.47
N ASP A 77 -3.12 14.99 46.11
CA ASP A 77 -3.03 16.08 47.08
C ASP A 77 -3.19 17.48 46.45
N TYR A 78 -3.05 17.60 45.13
CA TYR A 78 -3.25 18.87 44.42
C TYR A 78 -4.74 19.29 44.37
N PRO A 79 -5.04 20.60 44.42
CA PRO A 79 -6.36 21.15 44.14
C PRO A 79 -6.97 20.61 42.84
N LEU A 80 -8.30 20.45 42.80
CA LEU A 80 -9.01 19.85 41.67
C LEU A 80 -8.70 20.57 40.33
N GLU A 81 -8.66 21.90 40.35
CA GLU A 81 -8.31 22.74 39.20
C GLU A 81 -6.89 22.43 38.66
N GLN A 82 -5.92 22.24 39.55
CA GLN A 82 -4.54 21.91 39.17
C GLN A 82 -4.43 20.47 38.62
N ARG A 83 -5.17 19.51 39.19
CA ARG A 83 -5.27 18.14 38.64
C ARG A 83 -5.93 18.12 37.26
N ASN A 84 -6.99 18.90 37.07
CA ASN A 84 -7.65 19.05 35.77
C ASN A 84 -6.70 19.67 34.74
N MET A 85 -6.01 20.76 35.08
CA MET A 85 -5.03 21.42 34.22
C MET A 85 -3.89 20.48 33.81
N LEU A 86 -3.31 19.73 34.75
CA LEU A 86 -2.26 18.74 34.47
C LEU A 86 -2.77 17.60 33.57
N SER A 87 -4.01 17.15 33.78
CA SER A 87 -4.64 16.11 32.94
C SER A 87 -4.83 16.60 31.50
N ILE A 88 -5.31 17.84 31.31
CA ILE A 88 -5.45 18.48 29.99
C ILE A 88 -4.09 18.63 29.30
N VAL A 89 -3.04 19.02 30.03
CA VAL A 89 -1.67 19.12 29.49
C VAL A 89 -1.12 17.75 29.07
N LEU A 90 -1.35 16.70 29.85
CA LEU A 90 -0.96 15.34 29.50
C LEU A 90 -1.69 14.84 28.26
N GLN A 91 -3.02 15.00 28.19
CA GLN A 91 -3.84 14.63 27.03
C GLN A 91 -3.43 15.39 25.76
N SER A 92 -3.22 16.71 25.86
CA SER A 92 -2.78 17.54 24.73
C SER A 92 -1.42 17.08 24.18
N ARG A 93 -0.49 16.75 25.07
CA ARG A 93 0.84 16.22 24.72
C ARG A 93 0.77 14.82 24.10
N GLU A 94 -0.12 13.96 24.60
CA GLU A 94 -0.40 12.63 24.06
C GLU A 94 -0.96 12.73 22.63
N CYS A 95 -1.98 13.57 22.41
CA CYS A 95 -2.55 13.84 21.09
C CYS A 95 -1.50 14.34 20.08
N LEU A 96 -0.62 15.27 20.47
CA LEU A 96 0.44 15.79 19.59
C LEU A 96 1.47 14.72 19.22
N ASP A 97 2.00 13.97 20.19
CA ASP A 97 2.97 12.88 19.93
C ASP A 97 2.34 11.74 19.11
N ASN A 98 1.05 11.45 19.29
CA ASN A 98 0.29 10.50 18.48
C ASN A 98 0.08 11.02 17.04
N ALA A 99 -0.16 12.32 16.83
CA ALA A 99 -0.34 12.94 15.52
C ALA A 99 0.96 12.97 14.70
N PHE A 100 2.09 13.40 15.29
CA PHE A 100 3.40 13.33 14.62
C PHE A 100 3.75 11.89 14.22
N ARG A 101 3.46 10.91 15.09
CA ARG A 101 3.65 9.49 14.77
C ARG A 101 2.68 9.00 13.71
N ALA A 102 1.44 9.50 13.62
CA ALA A 102 0.53 9.13 12.53
C ALA A 102 1.13 9.51 11.15
N SER A 103 1.67 10.73 11.03
CA SER A 103 2.34 11.16 9.80
C SER A 103 3.60 10.34 9.48
N ALA A 104 4.46 10.07 10.48
CA ALA A 104 5.65 9.25 10.27
C ALA A 104 5.34 7.81 9.82
N ARG A 105 4.27 7.22 10.37
CA ARG A 105 3.78 5.87 10.01
C ARG A 105 3.20 5.83 8.61
N ALA A 106 2.43 6.85 8.21
CA ALA A 106 1.91 6.95 6.85
C ALA A 106 3.05 6.96 5.82
N MET A 107 4.04 7.85 5.99
CA MET A 107 5.20 7.93 5.10
C MET A 107 5.99 6.61 5.01
N LYS A 108 6.16 5.87 6.10
CA LYS A 108 6.86 4.56 6.06
C LYS A 108 6.01 3.42 5.48
N LEU A 109 4.69 3.44 5.62
CA LEU A 109 3.81 2.50 4.90
C LEU A 109 3.82 2.80 3.39
N GLU A 110 3.73 4.07 3.00
CA GLU A 110 3.85 4.54 1.61
C GLU A 110 5.21 4.10 1.02
N GLU A 111 6.32 4.27 1.73
CA GLU A 111 7.66 3.85 1.31
C GLU A 111 7.76 2.31 1.08
N ILE A 112 7.21 1.51 1.99
CA ILE A 112 7.18 0.04 1.90
C ILE A 112 6.31 -0.44 0.73
N GLN A 113 5.15 0.19 0.51
CA GLN A 113 4.25 -0.13 -0.59
C GLN A 113 4.86 0.29 -1.93
N TRP A 114 5.50 1.46 -1.97
CA TRP A 114 6.18 1.96 -3.15
C TRP A 114 7.31 1.04 -3.64
N VAL A 115 8.13 0.47 -2.75
CA VAL A 115 9.19 -0.47 -3.18
C VAL A 115 8.65 -1.81 -3.68
N ALA A 116 7.51 -2.24 -3.13
CA ALA A 116 6.78 -3.41 -3.62
C ALA A 116 6.21 -3.16 -5.03
N GLU A 117 5.51 -2.04 -5.23
CA GLU A 117 5.00 -1.60 -6.54
C GLU A 117 6.12 -1.43 -7.57
N TRP A 118 7.23 -0.79 -7.21
CA TRP A 118 8.39 -0.63 -8.08
C TRP A 118 8.94 -1.98 -8.57
N THR A 119 9.06 -2.94 -7.65
CA THR A 119 9.55 -4.29 -7.96
C THR A 119 8.60 -5.02 -8.92
N TYR A 120 7.29 -4.83 -8.75
CA TYR A 120 6.28 -5.37 -9.64
C TYR A 120 6.29 -4.71 -11.03
N GLU A 121 6.31 -3.37 -11.10
CA GLU A 121 6.37 -2.57 -12.34
C GLU A 121 7.64 -2.83 -13.16
N TYR A 122 8.81 -2.89 -12.50
CA TYR A 122 10.05 -3.28 -13.17
C TYR A 122 9.95 -4.74 -13.67
N GLY A 123 9.34 -5.62 -12.87
CA GLY A 123 8.98 -6.98 -13.27
C GLY A 123 8.16 -7.03 -14.55
N LEU A 124 7.07 -6.26 -14.63
CA LEU A 124 6.18 -6.16 -15.81
C LEU A 124 6.95 -5.76 -17.06
N MET A 125 7.78 -4.71 -16.96
CA MET A 125 8.69 -4.32 -18.05
C MET A 125 9.61 -5.46 -18.47
N LEU A 126 10.17 -6.22 -17.52
CA LEU A 126 11.04 -7.37 -17.85
C LEU A 126 10.27 -8.55 -18.49
N TYR A 127 8.98 -8.71 -18.20
CA TYR A 127 8.14 -9.75 -18.79
C TYR A 127 7.77 -9.41 -20.23
N ASP A 128 7.29 -8.19 -20.48
CA ASP A 128 6.91 -7.76 -21.83
C ASP A 128 8.11 -7.74 -22.79
N ILE A 129 9.29 -7.41 -22.28
CA ILE A 129 10.56 -7.51 -23.02
C ILE A 129 10.99 -8.96 -23.21
N THR A 130 11.26 -9.70 -22.12
CA THR A 130 12.04 -10.96 -22.18
C THR A 130 11.19 -12.23 -22.32
N VAL A 131 9.86 -12.14 -22.25
CA VAL A 131 8.95 -13.29 -22.31
C VAL A 131 7.83 -13.07 -23.33
N ALA A 132 7.04 -12.00 -23.22
CA ALA A 132 5.94 -11.75 -24.17
C ALA A 132 6.42 -11.20 -25.52
N ARG A 133 7.59 -10.54 -25.55
CA ARG A 133 8.16 -9.82 -26.70
C ARG A 133 7.19 -8.76 -27.27
N ARG A 134 6.46 -8.07 -26.39
CA ARG A 134 5.45 -7.04 -26.69
C ARG A 134 5.93 -5.64 -26.32
N TRP A 135 7.05 -5.22 -26.89
CA TRP A 135 7.71 -3.96 -26.51
C TRP A 135 8.14 -3.14 -27.72
N VAL A 136 8.17 -1.81 -27.55
CA VAL A 136 8.75 -0.86 -28.52
C VAL A 136 10.00 -0.28 -27.87
N GLN A 137 11.17 -0.48 -28.48
CA GLN A 137 12.48 -0.20 -27.87
C GLN A 137 12.59 1.20 -27.27
N SER A 138 12.24 2.25 -28.02
CA SER A 138 12.29 3.64 -27.56
C SER A 138 11.25 3.99 -26.48
N ARG A 139 10.24 3.17 -26.24
CA ARG A 139 9.30 3.30 -25.10
C ARG A 139 9.79 2.49 -23.90
N ALA A 140 10.31 1.29 -24.15
CA ALA A 140 10.81 0.38 -23.11
C ALA A 140 12.03 0.96 -22.38
N LEU A 141 13.03 1.45 -23.12
CA LEU A 141 14.22 2.09 -22.54
C LEU A 141 13.82 3.28 -21.65
N ARG A 142 13.05 4.25 -22.18
CA ARG A 142 12.57 5.40 -21.39
C ARG A 142 11.79 5.01 -20.12
N ARG A 143 10.99 3.93 -20.13
CA ARG A 143 10.29 3.45 -18.92
C ARG A 143 11.25 2.76 -17.94
N ILE A 144 12.25 2.03 -18.42
CA ILE A 144 13.33 1.46 -17.60
C ILE A 144 14.14 2.57 -16.94
N ASP A 145 14.51 3.61 -17.69
CA ASP A 145 15.29 4.75 -17.18
C ASP A 145 14.48 5.56 -16.16
N GLN A 146 13.19 5.80 -16.42
CA GLN A 146 12.26 6.39 -15.44
C GLN A 146 12.21 5.57 -14.15
N LEU A 147 11.94 4.27 -14.23
CA LEU A 147 11.90 3.41 -13.04
C LEU A 147 13.23 3.44 -12.29
N ARG A 148 14.38 3.40 -12.99
CA ARG A 148 15.71 3.50 -12.38
C ARG A 148 15.93 4.84 -11.66
N SER A 149 15.52 5.95 -12.28
CA SER A 149 15.63 7.29 -11.68
C SER A 149 14.75 7.50 -10.44
N LEU A 150 13.64 6.76 -10.35
CA LEU A 150 12.72 6.78 -9.20
C LEU A 150 13.13 5.81 -8.09
N ARG A 151 14.02 4.84 -8.36
CA ARG A 151 14.40 3.77 -7.43
C ARG A 151 15.03 4.33 -6.15
N LEU A 152 14.35 4.15 -5.01
CA LEU A 152 14.90 4.47 -3.69
C LEU A 152 16.26 3.79 -3.48
N TRP A 153 17.15 4.46 -2.73
CA TRP A 153 18.51 3.97 -2.48
C TRP A 153 18.53 2.67 -1.66
N ASP A 154 17.56 2.52 -0.75
CA ASP A 154 17.39 1.34 0.09
C ASP A 154 16.80 0.12 -0.66
N LEU A 155 16.49 0.27 -1.96
CA LEU A 155 15.99 -0.79 -2.83
C LEU A 155 17.07 -1.22 -3.84
N VAL A 156 17.74 -2.32 -3.53
CA VAL A 156 18.84 -2.90 -4.32
C VAL A 156 18.32 -3.95 -5.30
N VAL A 157 18.77 -3.92 -6.56
CA VAL A 157 18.42 -4.94 -7.56
C VAL A 157 19.47 -6.06 -7.56
N ILE A 158 19.16 -7.19 -6.93
CA ILE A 158 20.04 -8.37 -6.87
C ILE A 158 20.11 -9.07 -8.23
N LYS A 159 18.96 -9.22 -8.90
CA LYS A 159 18.82 -9.92 -10.17
C LYS A 159 17.98 -9.11 -11.14
N ASP A 160 18.50 -8.97 -12.37
CA ASP A 160 17.83 -8.33 -13.50
C ASP A 160 17.86 -9.27 -14.71
N GLY A 161 16.68 -9.63 -15.22
CA GLY A 161 16.50 -10.50 -16.38
C GLY A 161 16.97 -9.91 -17.72
N LEU A 162 17.21 -8.60 -17.80
CA LEU A 162 17.82 -7.95 -18.97
C LEU A 162 19.29 -8.36 -19.15
N ARG A 163 19.99 -8.77 -18.08
CA ARG A 163 21.36 -9.32 -18.17
C ARG A 163 21.43 -10.61 -18.99
N CYS A 164 20.30 -11.29 -19.22
CA CYS A 164 20.19 -12.43 -20.14
C CYS A 164 19.89 -12.04 -21.61
N SER A 165 19.71 -10.75 -21.91
CA SER A 165 19.25 -10.24 -23.20
C SER A 165 20.30 -9.30 -23.80
N LYS A 166 21.28 -9.88 -24.53
CA LYS A 166 22.47 -9.19 -25.07
C LYS A 166 22.16 -7.80 -25.66
N GLU A 167 21.21 -7.73 -26.59
CA GLU A 167 20.76 -6.51 -27.28
C GLU A 167 20.35 -5.35 -26.36
N LEU A 168 19.87 -5.66 -25.15
CA LEU A 168 19.42 -4.68 -24.16
C LEU A 168 20.39 -4.50 -23.01
N PHE A 169 21.34 -5.42 -22.81
CA PHE A 169 22.47 -5.22 -21.91
C PHE A 169 23.49 -4.25 -22.53
N GLU A 170 23.81 -4.42 -23.81
CA GLU A 170 24.74 -3.56 -24.57
C GLU A 170 24.17 -2.15 -24.83
N ALA A 171 22.86 -1.94 -24.65
CA ALA A 171 22.18 -0.66 -24.86
C ALA A 171 21.99 0.18 -23.58
N GLN A 172 22.63 -0.18 -22.46
CA GLN A 172 22.47 0.51 -21.16
C GLN A 172 23.76 1.21 -20.71
N PRO A 173 23.65 2.38 -20.05
CA PRO A 173 24.82 3.09 -19.53
C PRO A 173 25.46 2.34 -18.36
N GLU A 174 26.79 2.26 -18.37
CA GLU A 174 27.61 1.48 -17.42
C GLU A 174 27.38 1.91 -15.95
N GLU A 175 27.12 3.20 -15.73
CA GLU A 175 26.88 3.83 -14.41
C GLU A 175 25.69 3.22 -13.62
N THR A 176 24.80 2.47 -14.27
CA THR A 176 23.62 1.90 -13.59
C THR A 176 23.97 0.82 -12.56
N TYR A 177 25.16 0.22 -12.63
CA TYR A 177 25.50 -1.00 -11.89
C TYR A 177 26.51 -0.81 -10.75
N TRP A 178 26.06 -0.16 -9.69
CA TRP A 178 26.73 -0.19 -8.38
C TRP A 178 26.98 -1.64 -7.92
N THR A 179 28.24 -2.02 -7.75
CA THR A 179 28.64 -3.37 -7.32
C THR A 179 28.34 -3.58 -5.84
N ILE A 180 27.34 -4.41 -5.55
CA ILE A 180 26.93 -4.78 -4.19
C ILE A 180 28.11 -5.45 -3.47
N SER A 181 28.62 -4.77 -2.45
CA SER A 181 29.69 -5.22 -1.55
C SER A 181 29.22 -5.03 -0.09
N GLU A 182 29.78 -5.79 0.85
CA GLU A 182 29.32 -5.81 2.25
C GLU A 182 29.47 -4.45 2.96
N GLN A 183 30.30 -3.56 2.40
CA GLN A 183 30.46 -2.15 2.80
C GLN A 183 29.17 -1.30 2.76
N PHE A 184 28.12 -1.72 2.06
CA PHE A 184 26.87 -0.95 1.99
C PHE A 184 26.15 -0.82 3.34
N ALA A 185 26.31 -1.78 4.26
CA ALA A 185 25.69 -1.72 5.59
C ALA A 185 26.31 -0.62 6.47
N GLU A 186 27.61 -0.35 6.29
CA GLU A 186 28.33 0.70 7.02
C GLU A 186 28.01 2.09 6.43
N GLN A 187 28.08 2.23 5.09
CA GLN A 187 27.79 3.48 4.39
C GLN A 187 26.35 4.00 4.59
N HIS A 188 25.40 3.10 4.92
CA HIS A 188 24.05 3.48 5.29
C HIS A 188 24.02 4.38 6.53
N TYR A 189 24.84 4.11 7.56
CA TYR A 189 24.84 4.89 8.79
C TYR A 189 25.31 6.32 8.54
N ASP A 190 26.45 6.48 7.87
CA ASP A 190 27.02 7.79 7.55
C ASP A 190 26.09 8.61 6.65
N ARG A 191 25.58 8.01 5.56
CA ARG A 191 24.77 8.75 4.58
C ARG A 191 23.36 9.06 5.08
N ALA A 192 22.78 8.25 5.97
CA ALA A 192 21.51 8.58 6.63
C ALA A 192 21.61 9.88 7.47
N CYS A 193 22.80 10.22 7.98
CA CYS A 193 23.05 11.50 8.65
C CYS A 193 23.23 12.68 7.68
N GLU A 194 23.56 12.44 6.41
CA GLU A 194 23.79 13.48 5.40
C GLU A 194 22.54 13.90 4.63
N VAL A 195 21.50 13.05 4.55
CA VAL A 195 20.26 13.36 3.82
C VAL A 195 19.42 14.42 4.55
N ARG A 196 19.76 15.69 4.32
CA ARG A 196 18.82 16.80 4.48
C ARG A 196 17.72 16.65 3.43
N LEU A 197 16.55 16.18 3.86
CA LEU A 197 15.31 16.29 3.08
C LEU A 197 15.15 17.74 2.55
N PRO A 198 14.71 17.94 1.29
CA PRO A 198 14.47 19.28 0.77
C PRO A 198 13.56 20.06 1.71
N GLN A 199 14.02 21.22 2.18
CA GLN A 199 13.18 22.09 3.03
C GLN A 199 11.91 22.45 2.25
N SER A 200 10.74 22.07 2.76
CA SER A 200 9.49 22.38 2.08
C SER A 200 9.36 23.91 1.97
N SER A 201 9.23 24.43 0.76
CA SER A 201 9.09 25.87 0.49
C SER A 201 7.70 26.40 0.84
N ARG A 202 7.16 25.98 1.99
CA ARG A 202 6.02 26.62 2.63
C ARG A 202 6.52 27.92 3.26
N PRO A 203 5.87 29.08 3.03
CA PRO A 203 6.15 30.26 3.82
C PRO A 203 5.92 29.91 5.30
N GLN A 204 6.76 30.44 6.19
CA GLN A 204 6.52 30.27 7.62
C GLN A 204 5.17 30.90 7.99
N PRO A 205 4.35 30.26 8.85
CA PRO A 205 3.16 30.91 9.40
C PRO A 205 3.58 32.25 10.03
N PRO A 206 2.81 33.33 9.85
CA PRO A 206 3.15 34.61 10.43
C PRO A 206 3.20 34.46 11.94
N LEU A 207 4.39 34.68 12.53
CA LEU A 207 4.51 34.87 13.96
C LEU A 207 3.64 36.08 14.34
N PHE A 208 2.80 35.92 15.36
CA PHE A 208 1.86 36.95 15.77
C PHE A 208 2.61 38.25 16.07
N VAL A 209 2.13 39.36 15.51
CA VAL A 209 2.69 40.67 15.81
C VAL A 209 2.26 41.04 17.23
N GLU A 210 3.20 40.94 18.17
CA GLU A 210 3.08 41.59 19.47
C GLU A 210 3.04 43.10 19.24
N ILE A 211 1.86 43.70 19.39
CA ILE A 211 1.70 45.15 19.47
C ILE A 211 1.63 45.49 20.95
N GLU A 212 2.73 46.01 21.49
CA GLU A 212 2.78 46.47 22.89
C GLU A 212 1.80 47.63 23.14
N ASN A 213 1.37 47.76 24.39
CA ASN A 213 0.29 48.67 24.80
C ASN A 213 0.58 50.15 24.49
N THR A 214 -0.46 50.92 24.17
CA THR A 214 -0.47 52.37 24.37
C THR A 214 -1.86 52.86 24.80
N HIS A 215 -2.04 52.93 26.12
CA HIS A 215 -3.01 53.70 26.92
C HIS A 215 -4.53 53.71 26.58
N THR A 216 -5.31 53.31 27.59
CA THR A 216 -6.76 53.52 27.84
C THR A 216 -7.11 55.01 28.10
N PRO A 217 -8.40 55.44 28.23
CA PRO A 217 -9.68 54.70 28.37
C PRO A 217 -10.68 55.00 27.21
N GLU A 218 -11.98 54.63 27.17
CA GLU A 218 -13.05 54.74 28.18
C GLU A 218 -14.36 53.99 27.79
N THR A 219 -15.13 53.46 28.76
CA THR A 219 -16.59 53.11 28.76
C THR A 219 -17.20 52.29 27.58
N LYS A 220 -17.95 51.18 27.76
CA LYS A 220 -19.07 50.90 28.71
C LYS A 220 -19.29 49.40 28.99
N GLU A 221 -20.18 49.12 29.95
CA GLU A 221 -20.68 47.79 30.35
C GLU A 221 -21.52 47.08 29.27
N SER A 222 -21.43 45.74 29.20
CA SER A 222 -22.54 44.76 29.27
C SER A 222 -22.06 43.39 28.73
N THR A 223 -22.59 42.22 29.08
CA THR A 223 -23.29 41.67 30.27
C THR A 223 -23.42 40.16 30.01
N GLU A 224 -23.35 39.33 31.05
CA GLU A 224 -23.70 37.90 31.07
C GLU A 224 -22.88 36.88 30.25
N SER A 225 -22.88 35.67 30.80
CA SER A 225 -22.40 34.39 30.25
C SER A 225 -23.52 33.37 30.55
N PRO A 226 -23.27 32.05 30.53
CA PRO A 226 -23.09 31.21 29.35
C PRO A 226 -24.22 30.16 29.24
N ASP A 227 -24.44 29.56 28.06
CA ASP A 227 -24.57 28.09 27.97
C ASP A 227 -24.44 27.56 26.53
N MET A 228 -24.12 26.28 26.39
CA MET A 228 -24.04 25.54 25.11
C MET A 228 -24.39 24.06 25.33
N MET A 229 -25.65 23.79 25.70
CA MET A 229 -26.24 22.45 25.78
C MET A 229 -27.71 22.49 25.35
N ASP A 230 -27.99 22.16 24.09
CA ASP A 230 -29.08 21.22 23.73
C ASP A 230 -28.92 20.72 22.28
N TRP A 231 -29.17 19.43 22.03
CA TRP A 231 -29.17 18.81 20.68
C TRP A 231 -29.93 17.47 20.63
N ILE A 232 -31.06 17.37 21.33
CA ILE A 232 -32.18 16.44 21.05
C ILE A 232 -33.43 17.36 21.20
N GLN A 233 -34.44 17.41 20.32
CA GLN A 233 -35.33 16.30 19.99
C GLN A 233 -36.30 16.55 18.81
N ASP A 234 -36.45 15.54 17.95
CA ASP A 234 -37.62 15.04 17.16
C ASP A 234 -38.49 15.93 16.22
N GLY A 235 -39.34 15.23 15.43
CA GLY A 235 -40.14 15.69 14.27
C GLY A 235 -39.77 14.91 12.99
N GLU A 236 -40.39 13.80 12.56
CA GLU A 236 -41.81 13.41 12.38
C GLU A 236 -42.56 14.29 11.33
N ASP A 237 -43.27 13.79 10.30
CA ASP A 237 -43.46 12.44 9.68
C ASP A 237 -43.35 12.59 8.12
N ASP A 238 -43.98 11.93 7.14
CA ASP A 238 -45.03 10.89 6.89
C ASP A 238 -44.88 10.49 5.39
N ASP A 239 -45.03 9.27 4.84
CA ASP A 239 -45.06 7.86 5.27
C ASP A 239 -44.76 7.01 4.01
N ASP A 240 -44.05 5.86 4.10
CA ASP A 240 -44.17 4.81 3.06
C ASP A 240 -43.77 3.39 3.54
N LYS A 241 -44.78 2.52 3.58
CA LYS A 241 -44.80 1.14 4.10
C LYS A 241 -44.27 0.13 3.06
N ASP A 242 -44.02 -1.16 3.34
CA ASP A 242 -44.38 -2.00 4.50
C ASP A 242 -43.39 -3.18 4.74
N SER A 243 -43.61 -3.90 5.84
CA SER A 243 -43.06 -5.19 6.30
C SER A 243 -42.55 -6.18 5.23
N VAL A 244 -41.37 -6.82 5.38
CA VAL A 244 -40.85 -7.68 6.47
C VAL A 244 -41.60 -9.01 6.64
N THR A 245 -40.93 -10.15 6.36
CA THR A 245 -40.83 -11.33 7.24
C THR A 245 -39.79 -12.33 6.69
N GLU A 246 -38.94 -12.86 7.58
CA GLU A 246 -37.90 -13.86 7.29
C GLU A 246 -38.40 -15.30 7.60
N LYS A 247 -38.11 -16.28 6.73
CA LYS A 247 -37.93 -17.72 7.07
C LYS A 247 -37.47 -18.61 5.91
N SER A 248 -36.92 -19.78 6.23
CA SER A 248 -36.50 -20.87 5.34
C SER A 248 -36.25 -22.15 6.15
N PRO A 249 -36.09 -23.34 5.54
CA PRO A 249 -36.74 -23.93 4.36
C PRO A 249 -37.54 -25.22 4.78
N PRO A 250 -38.04 -26.09 3.86
CA PRO A 250 -37.21 -27.23 3.42
C PRO A 250 -37.50 -27.83 2.00
N SER A 251 -36.53 -28.63 1.53
CA SER A 251 -36.58 -29.85 0.67
C SER A 251 -37.52 -30.05 -0.55
N GLN A 252 -36.87 -30.54 -1.62
CA GLN A 252 -37.30 -31.36 -2.80
C GLN A 252 -38.56 -32.25 -2.68
N PRO A 253 -39.25 -32.61 -3.80
CA PRO A 253 -38.64 -33.32 -4.96
C PRO A 253 -39.12 -32.96 -6.39
N LEU A 254 -38.56 -33.67 -7.38
CA LEU A 254 -38.93 -33.71 -8.82
C LEU A 254 -40.22 -34.52 -9.09
N PRO A 255 -40.79 -34.38 -10.29
CA PRO A 255 -41.22 -35.55 -11.06
C PRO A 255 -40.73 -35.55 -12.53
N ASP A 256 -40.65 -36.75 -13.12
CA ASP A 256 -40.38 -37.03 -14.54
C ASP A 256 -41.69 -37.34 -15.31
N GLU A 257 -41.70 -37.09 -16.63
CA GLU A 257 -42.45 -37.77 -17.72
C GLU A 257 -42.03 -37.06 -19.05
N GLU A 258 -41.56 -37.68 -20.15
CA GLU A 258 -41.98 -38.86 -20.93
C GLU A 258 -43.40 -38.74 -21.55
N LEU A 259 -43.68 -39.07 -22.83
CA LEU A 259 -42.84 -39.46 -23.99
C LEU A 259 -43.62 -39.24 -25.33
N HIS A 260 -43.02 -39.65 -26.47
CA HIS A 260 -43.57 -39.65 -27.86
C HIS A 260 -43.67 -38.26 -28.53
N GLY A 261 -43.54 -38.07 -29.86
CA GLY A 261 -43.46 -38.99 -31.02
C GLY A 261 -44.52 -38.58 -32.08
N THR A 262 -44.29 -38.51 -33.41
CA THR A 262 -43.24 -39.07 -34.30
C THR A 262 -43.20 -38.38 -35.69
N ALA A 263 -42.03 -38.38 -36.36
CA ALA A 263 -41.82 -38.25 -37.84
C ALA A 263 -42.24 -36.89 -38.51
N ALA A 264 -41.78 -36.47 -39.70
CA ALA A 264 -40.87 -36.97 -40.76
C ALA A 264 -40.30 -35.74 -41.55
N THR A 265 -39.37 -35.74 -42.53
CA THR A 265 -38.51 -36.72 -43.24
C THR A 265 -37.33 -35.95 -43.92
N HIS A 266 -36.45 -36.65 -44.67
CA HIS A 266 -35.49 -36.12 -45.68
C HIS A 266 -34.24 -35.34 -45.20
N ASP A 267 -33.09 -35.42 -45.89
CA ASP A 267 -32.44 -36.56 -46.57
C ASP A 267 -30.94 -36.25 -46.78
N TYR A 268 -30.10 -37.28 -46.84
CA TYR A 268 -28.67 -37.17 -47.21
C TYR A 268 -28.38 -38.01 -48.46
N PRO A 269 -27.36 -37.62 -49.23
CA PRO A 269 -26.34 -38.60 -49.58
C PRO A 269 -24.92 -38.14 -49.23
N ARG A 270 -24.02 -39.12 -49.19
CA ARG A 270 -22.57 -39.01 -48.91
C ARG A 270 -21.81 -39.78 -50.01
N LEU A 271 -20.48 -39.81 -49.93
CA LEU A 271 -19.52 -40.48 -50.85
C LEU A 271 -19.18 -39.59 -52.09
N ALA A 272 -17.98 -39.67 -52.68
CA ALA A 272 -16.84 -40.55 -52.43
C ALA A 272 -15.47 -39.87 -52.70
N GLU A 273 -14.39 -40.38 -52.10
CA GLU A 273 -13.05 -40.42 -52.75
C GLU A 273 -13.06 -41.57 -53.78
N PRO A 274 -12.19 -41.62 -54.83
CA PRO A 274 -10.90 -42.33 -54.65
C PRO A 274 -9.75 -41.99 -55.64
N VAL A 275 -8.65 -42.77 -55.53
CA VAL A 275 -7.59 -43.10 -56.54
C VAL A 275 -6.28 -42.27 -56.54
N VAL A 276 -5.20 -42.98 -56.89
CA VAL A 276 -3.75 -42.67 -56.84
C VAL A 276 -3.13 -42.96 -58.23
N ALA A 277 -1.86 -42.60 -58.44
CA ALA A 277 -0.94 -42.99 -59.54
C ALA A 277 -0.97 -42.06 -60.79
N PRO A 278 0.10 -42.04 -61.62
CA PRO A 278 1.36 -42.79 -61.54
C PRO A 278 2.44 -42.16 -60.64
#